data_AF-A0A365T3P6-F1
#
_entry.id   AF-A0A365T3P6-F1
#
_cell.length_a   1.000
_cell.length_b   1.000
_cell.length_c   1.000
_cell.angle_alpha   90.00
_cell.angle_beta   90.00
_cell.angle_gamma   90.00
#
_symmetry.space_group_name_H-M   'P 1'
#
loop_
_entity.id
_entity.type
_entity.pdbx_description
1 polymer ?
#
loop_
_entity_poly.entity_id
_entity_poly.type
_entity_poly.pdbx_seq_one_letter_code
_entity_poly.pdbx_strand_id
1 'polypeptide(L)'
;MGWLEKVAKILLHFAFNGLLLISAVFVLYTAGGIVNSFVGLMDFQYQFLSLQSDPLFTTLTALIGCLICVITAIIVFLTAFAGYDNRNYEVVIFFSSIGFGFGTGVVRFTAPVAVDLLLELL
;
A
#
# COMPACT_ATOMS: atom_id res chain seq x y z
N MET A 1 -20.83 22.03 -3.88
CA MET A 1 -19.97 21.05 -4.59
C MET A 1 -18.51 21.05 -4.11
N GLY A 2 -17.93 22.17 -3.65
CA GLY A 2 -16.49 22.24 -3.33
C GLY A 2 -15.97 21.64 -2.02
N TRP A 3 -16.80 21.06 -1.13
CA TRP A 3 -16.31 20.52 0.16
C TRP A 3 -15.78 19.08 0.02
N LEU A 4 -16.52 18.21 -0.68
CA LEU A 4 -16.12 16.83 -0.98
C LEU A 4 -14.81 16.76 -1.77
N GLU A 5 -14.65 17.63 -2.77
CA GLU A 5 -13.41 17.71 -3.55
C GLU A 5 -12.20 18.11 -2.69
N LYS A 6 -12.39 19.08 -1.76
CA LYS A 6 -11.33 19.48 -0.82
C LYS A 6 -10.95 18.34 0.10
N VAL A 7 -11.93 17.64 0.67
CA VAL A 7 -11.70 16.48 1.54
C VAL A 7 -10.97 15.38 0.76
N ALA A 8 -11.40 15.07 -0.46
CA ALA A 8 -10.76 14.07 -1.31
C ALA A 8 -9.30 14.43 -1.65
N LYS A 9 -9.01 15.70 -1.94
CA LYS A 9 -7.62 16.18 -2.16
C LYS A 9 -6.75 16.05 -0.91
N ILE A 10 -7.28 16.37 0.27
CA ILE A 10 -6.57 16.20 1.55
C ILE A 10 -6.29 14.73 1.81
N LEU A 11 -7.30 13.86 1.65
CA LEU A 11 -7.15 12.41 1.82
C LEU A 11 -6.14 11.84 0.82
N LEU A 12 -6.17 12.28 -0.45
CA LEU A 12 -5.21 11.86 -1.47
C LEU A 12 -3.79 12.24 -1.07
N HIS A 13 -3.59 13.47 -0.60
CA HIS A 13 -2.27 13.94 -0.16
C HIS A 13 -1.76 13.12 1.03
N PHE A 14 -2.61 12.87 2.02
CA PHE A 14 -2.27 12.05 3.18
C PHE A 14 -1.95 10.60 2.77
N ALA A 15 -2.78 9.98 1.95
CA ALA A 15 -2.59 8.61 1.49
C ALA A 15 -1.31 8.47 0.64
N PHE A 16 -1.03 9.44 -0.23
CA PHE A 16 0.18 9.44 -1.05
C PHE A 16 1.46 9.60 -0.22
N ASN A 17 1.47 10.55 0.74
CA ASN A 17 2.59 10.70 1.66
C ASN A 17 2.78 9.45 2.54
N GLY A 18 1.67 8.86 3.00
CA GLY A 18 1.69 7.58 3.72
C GLY A 18 2.29 6.47 2.87
N LEU A 19 1.93 6.38 1.59
CA LEU A 19 2.47 5.37 0.68
C LEU A 19 3.98 5.54 0.49
N LEU A 20 4.45 6.78 0.30
CA LEU A 20 5.88 7.06 0.18
C LEU A 20 6.65 6.66 1.44
N LEU A 21 6.13 7.02 2.62
CA LEU A 21 6.77 6.69 3.89
C LEU A 21 6.83 5.18 4.11
N ILE A 22 5.71 4.48 3.94
CA ILE A 22 5.66 3.01 4.14
C ILE A 22 6.51 2.30 3.10
N SER A 23 6.52 2.77 1.85
CA SER A 23 7.38 2.20 0.80
C SER A 23 8.86 2.43 1.11
N ALA A 24 9.24 3.58 1.66
CA ALA A 24 10.62 3.84 2.10
C ALA A 24 11.02 2.88 3.24
N VAL A 25 10.14 2.69 4.23
CA VAL A 25 10.35 1.72 5.33
C VAL A 25 10.48 0.31 4.77
N PHE A 26 9.63 -0.09 3.82
CA PHE A 26 9.68 -1.40 3.18
C PHE A 26 10.99 -1.63 2.42
N VAL A 27 11.47 -0.63 1.67
CA VAL A 27 12.75 -0.71 0.96
C VAL A 27 13.92 -0.79 1.95
N LEU A 28 13.90 -0.01 3.03
CA LEU A 28 14.94 -0.08 4.06
C LEU A 28 14.94 -1.42 4.80
N TYR A 29 13.76 -1.96 5.10
CA TYR A 29 13.60 -3.27 5.73
C TYR A 29 14.16 -4.38 4.83
N THR A 30 13.77 -4.39 3.55
CA THR A 30 14.22 -5.40 2.59
C THR A 30 15.72 -5.30 2.33
N ALA A 31 16.26 -4.10 2.09
CA ALA A 31 17.69 -3.89 1.89
C ALA A 31 18.49 -4.26 3.15
N GLY A 32 18.03 -3.84 4.32
CA GLY A 32 18.67 -4.15 5.61
C GLY A 32 18.70 -5.65 5.89
N GLY A 33 17.59 -6.36 5.68
CA GLY A 33 17.53 -7.80 5.88
C GLY A 33 18.35 -8.60 4.86
N ILE A 34 18.46 -8.12 3.60
CA ILE A 34 19.37 -8.70 2.61
C ILE A 34 20.82 -8.55 3.07
N VAL A 35 21.25 -7.34 3.46
CA VAL A 35 22.61 -7.11 3.98
C VAL A 35 22.87 -7.98 5.21
N ASN A 36 21.91 -8.08 6.12
CA ASN A 36 22.02 -8.91 7.30
C ASN A 36 22.20 -10.40 6.94
N SER A 37 21.53 -10.88 5.89
CA SER A 37 21.66 -12.26 5.42
C SER A 37 23.07 -12.60 4.91
N PHE A 38 23.84 -11.60 4.46
CA PHE A 38 25.24 -11.79 4.04
C PHE A 38 26.24 -11.66 5.18
N VAL A 39 25.99 -10.76 6.13
CA VAL A 39 26.93 -10.46 7.22
C VAL A 39 26.68 -11.31 8.48
N GLY A 40 25.47 -11.86 8.63
CA GLY A 40 25.09 -12.69 9.77
C GLY A 40 25.04 -11.92 11.09
N LEU A 41 24.69 -10.63 11.07
CA LEU A 41 24.70 -9.78 12.27
C LEU A 41 23.53 -10.05 13.21
N MET A 42 22.39 -10.50 12.68
CA MET A 42 21.20 -10.86 13.46
C MET A 42 20.61 -12.18 12.96
N ASP A 43 20.28 -13.08 13.89
CA ASP A 43 19.42 -14.23 13.62
C ASP A 43 17.96 -13.82 13.77
N PHE A 44 17.19 -13.90 12.68
CA PHE A 44 15.75 -13.73 12.74
C PHE A 44 15.10 -15.02 13.24
N GLN A 45 14.18 -14.91 14.21
CA GLN A 45 13.38 -16.06 14.69
C GLN A 45 12.32 -16.52 13.68
N TYR A 46 12.17 -15.78 12.58
CA TYR A 46 11.23 -16.02 11.49
C TYR A 46 11.97 -16.04 10.15
N GLN A 47 11.36 -16.69 9.16
CA GLN A 47 11.90 -16.70 7.81
C GLN A 47 11.73 -15.30 7.17
N PHE A 48 12.85 -14.62 6.92
CA PHE A 48 12.88 -13.29 6.29
C PHE A 48 12.17 -13.28 4.91
N LEU A 49 11.38 -12.24 4.64
CA LEU A 49 10.55 -12.05 3.43
C LEU A 49 9.44 -13.10 3.23
N SER A 50 9.12 -13.88 4.27
CA SER A 50 8.02 -14.82 4.22
C SER A 50 6.70 -14.12 4.50
N LEU A 51 5.75 -14.23 3.56
CA LEU A 51 4.38 -13.75 3.76
C LEU A 51 3.61 -14.48 4.88
N GLN A 52 4.16 -15.56 5.42
CA GLN A 52 3.49 -16.40 6.42
C GLN A 52 4.07 -16.24 7.82
N SER A 53 5.35 -15.90 7.94
CA SER A 53 6.06 -15.89 9.23
C SER A 53 6.72 -14.56 9.55
N ASP A 54 6.90 -13.66 8.57
CA ASP A 54 7.55 -12.38 8.77
C ASP A 54 6.49 -11.30 9.06
N PRO A 55 6.31 -10.89 10.33
CA PRO A 55 5.25 -9.96 10.73
C PRO A 55 5.47 -8.58 10.11
N LEU A 56 6.71 -8.11 10.02
CA LEU A 56 7.02 -6.78 9.50
C LEU A 56 6.84 -6.74 7.98
N PHE A 57 7.35 -7.73 7.27
CA PHE A 57 7.18 -7.81 5.82
C PHE A 57 5.70 -7.91 5.42
N THR A 58 4.94 -8.77 6.11
CA THR A 58 3.54 -9.04 5.78
C THR A 58 2.66 -7.82 6.09
N THR A 59 2.86 -7.17 7.24
CA THR A 59 2.12 -5.96 7.62
C THR A 59 2.43 -4.77 6.72
N LEU A 60 3.70 -4.51 6.40
CA LEU A 60 4.08 -3.44 5.47
C LEU A 60 3.49 -3.68 4.08
N THR A 61 3.52 -4.92 3.59
CA THR A 61 2.93 -5.29 2.30
C THR A 61 1.42 -5.08 2.29
N ALA A 62 0.72 -5.47 3.36
CA ALA A 62 -0.72 -5.20 3.52
C ALA A 62 -1.05 -3.71 3.53
N LEU A 63 -0.27 -2.89 4.26
CA LEU A 63 -0.46 -1.45 4.32
C LEU A 63 -0.24 -0.77 2.97
N ILE A 64 0.78 -1.18 2.21
CA ILE A 64 1.01 -0.70 0.84
C ILE A 64 -0.21 -1.02 -0.04
N GLY A 65 -0.70 -2.26 0.00
CA GLY A 65 -1.89 -2.66 -0.75
C GLY A 65 -3.12 -1.82 -0.40
N CYS A 66 -3.38 -1.60 0.89
CA CYS A 66 -4.48 -0.75 1.37
C CYS A 66 -4.36 0.68 0.86
N LEU A 67 -3.17 1.29 0.93
CA LEU A 67 -2.96 2.66 0.47
C LEU A 67 -3.13 2.79 -1.05
N ILE A 68 -2.68 1.81 -1.83
CA ILE A 68 -2.92 1.79 -3.28
C ILE A 68 -4.43 1.76 -3.58
N CYS A 69 -5.21 0.93 -2.88
CA CYS A 69 -6.67 0.90 -3.01
C CYS A 69 -7.30 2.26 -2.70
N VAL A 70 -6.89 2.90 -1.59
CA VAL A 70 -7.42 4.20 -1.18
C VAL A 70 -7.08 5.29 -2.22
N ILE A 71 -5.82 5.37 -2.66
CA ILE A 71 -5.37 6.36 -3.64
C ILE A 71 -6.13 6.20 -4.95
N THR A 72 -6.21 4.98 -5.47
CA THR A 72 -6.89 4.71 -6.74
C THR A 72 -8.39 4.97 -6.68
N ALA A 73 -9.07 4.61 -5.58
CA ALA A 73 -10.48 4.95 -5.38
C ALA A 73 -10.72 6.47 -5.31
N ILE A 74 -9.85 7.22 -4.62
CA ILE A 74 -9.94 8.68 -4.54
C ILE A 74 -9.69 9.32 -5.91
N ILE A 75 -8.73 8.82 -6.69
CA ILE A 75 -8.46 9.31 -8.05
C ILE A 75 -9.67 9.08 -8.96
N VAL A 76 -10.30 7.90 -8.92
CA VAL A 76 -11.54 7.63 -9.67
C VAL A 76 -12.64 8.59 -9.26
N PHE A 77 -12.82 8.80 -7.96
CA PHE A 77 -13.80 9.72 -7.41
C PHE A 77 -13.56 11.16 -7.88
N LEU A 78 -12.34 11.67 -7.78
CA LEU A 78 -11.96 13.02 -8.24
C LEU A 78 -12.14 13.19 -9.76
N THR A 79 -11.76 12.17 -10.52
CA THR A 79 -11.90 12.14 -11.99
C THR A 79 -13.37 12.21 -12.40
N ALA A 80 -14.28 11.57 -11.65
CA ALA A 80 -15.72 11.66 -11.87
C ALA A 80 -16.27 13.09 -11.67
N PHE A 81 -15.69 13.90 -10.77
CA PHE A 81 -16.09 15.31 -10.60
C PHE A 81 -15.53 16.24 -11.67
N ALA A 82 -14.38 15.91 -12.26
CA ALA A 82 -13.74 16.73 -13.29
C ALA A 82 -14.51 16.75 -14.63
N GLY A 83 -15.47 15.84 -14.81
CA GLY A 83 -16.28 15.73 -16.03
C GLY A 83 -15.62 14.90 -17.13
N TYR A 84 -16.45 14.36 -18.01
CA TYR A 84 -16.06 13.42 -19.08
C TYR A 84 -15.29 14.06 -20.24
N ASP A 85 -15.26 15.40 -20.31
CA ASP A 85 -14.66 16.16 -21.41
C ASP A 85 -13.13 16.28 -21.30
N ASN A 86 -12.55 15.69 -20.26
CA ASN A 86 -11.12 15.66 -20.07
C ASN A 86 -10.50 14.55 -20.94
N ARG A 87 -9.60 14.92 -21.86
CA ARG A 87 -8.87 13.99 -22.77
C ARG A 87 -8.21 12.80 -22.07
N ASN A 88 -7.92 12.93 -20.77
CA ASN A 88 -7.25 11.89 -19.99
C ASN A 88 -8.21 11.05 -19.12
N TYR A 89 -9.52 11.29 -19.16
CA TYR A 89 -10.50 10.62 -18.28
C TYR A 89 -10.38 9.09 -18.37
N GLU A 90 -10.46 8.54 -19.59
CA GLU A 90 -10.41 7.09 -19.82
C GLU A 90 -9.10 6.48 -19.34
N VAL A 91 -7.99 7.16 -19.60
CA VAL A 91 -6.64 6.73 -19.20
C VAL A 91 -6.52 6.69 -17.68
N VAL A 92 -7.00 7.73 -16.98
CA VAL A 92 -6.93 7.80 -15.52
C VAL A 92 -7.80 6.73 -14.87
N ILE A 93 -9.02 6.49 -15.38
CA ILE A 93 -9.90 5.44 -14.89
C ILE A 93 -9.28 4.05 -15.10
N PHE A 94 -8.70 3.81 -16.28
CA PHE A 94 -8.04 2.54 -16.60
C PHE A 94 -6.87 2.25 -15.65
N PHE A 95 -5.91 3.18 -15.51
CA PHE A 95 -4.78 2.99 -14.60
C PHE A 95 -5.20 2.88 -13.14
N SER A 96 -6.22 3.64 -12.72
CA SER A 96 -6.75 3.53 -11.36
C SER A 96 -7.39 2.16 -11.11
N SER A 97 -8.07 1.60 -12.10
CA SER A 97 -8.67 0.25 -12.00
C SER A 97 -7.60 -0.83 -11.89
N ILE A 98 -6.50 -0.73 -12.66
CA ILE A 98 -5.35 -1.63 -12.54
C ILE A 98 -4.74 -1.53 -11.14
N GLY A 99 -4.48 -0.31 -10.67
CA GLY A 99 -3.91 -0.10 -9.34
C GLY A 99 -4.81 -0.64 -8.24
N PHE A 100 -6.13 -0.43 -8.34
CA PHE A 100 -7.10 -0.97 -7.38
C PHE A 100 -7.12 -2.51 -7.39
N GLY A 101 -7.10 -3.13 -8.58
CA GLY A 101 -7.01 -4.58 -8.72
C GLY A 101 -5.72 -5.16 -8.11
N PHE A 102 -4.59 -4.50 -8.33
CA PHE A 102 -3.33 -4.86 -7.71
C PHE A 102 -3.38 -4.73 -6.18
N GLY A 103 -3.81 -3.57 -5.68
CA GLY A 103 -3.90 -3.30 -4.24
C GLY A 103 -4.82 -4.29 -3.53
N THR A 104 -5.99 -4.58 -4.10
CA THR A 104 -6.94 -5.55 -3.53
C THR A 104 -6.39 -6.97 -3.56
N GLY A 105 -5.68 -7.35 -4.62
CA GLY A 105 -4.95 -8.62 -4.68
C GLY A 105 -3.94 -8.74 -3.55
N VAL A 106 -3.10 -7.73 -3.35
CA VAL A 106 -2.12 -7.68 -2.26
C VAL A 106 -2.81 -7.82 -0.90
N VAL A 107 -3.80 -6.97 -0.62
CA VAL A 107 -4.55 -6.98 0.64
C VAL A 107 -5.20 -8.35 0.89
N ARG A 108 -5.77 -8.98 -0.13
CA ARG A 108 -6.42 -10.29 0.01
C ARG A 108 -5.46 -11.38 0.49
N PHE A 109 -4.20 -11.34 0.06
CA PHE A 109 -3.20 -12.34 0.46
C PHE A 109 -2.49 -11.98 1.77
N THR A 110 -2.33 -10.70 2.08
CA THR A 110 -1.49 -10.29 3.22
C THR A 110 -2.26 -9.82 4.44
N ALA A 111 -3.47 -9.24 4.29
CA ALA A 111 -4.23 -8.73 5.41
C ALA A 111 -4.65 -9.79 6.44
N PRO A 112 -5.19 -10.98 6.08
CA PRO A 112 -5.56 -11.97 7.09
C PRO A 112 -4.34 -12.43 7.89
N VAL A 113 -3.25 -12.73 7.20
CA VAL A 113 -1.99 -13.16 7.83
C VAL A 113 -1.37 -12.05 8.68
N ALA A 114 -1.42 -10.79 8.22
CA ALA A 114 -0.93 -9.65 8.99
C ALA A 114 -1.70 -9.47 10.30
N VAL A 115 -3.02 -9.68 10.29
CA VAL A 115 -3.85 -9.61 11.50
C VAL A 115 -3.49 -10.74 12.46
N ASP A 116 -3.37 -11.97 11.97
CA ASP A 116 -3.01 -13.12 12.80
C ASP A 116 -1.64 -12.91 13.46
N LEU A 117 -0.63 -12.49 12.68
CA LEU A 117 0.71 -12.20 13.18
C LEU A 117 0.75 -11.02 14.17
N LEU A 118 -0.10 -10.00 13.98
CA LEU A 118 -0.20 -8.88 14.92
C LEU A 118 -0.86 -9.29 16.24
N LEU A 119 -1.85 -10.20 16.20
CA LEU A 119 -2.51 -10.71 17.39
C LEU A 119 -1.59 -11.62 18.21
N GLU A 120 -0.70 -12.39 17.56
CA GLU A 120 0.31 -13.19 18.26
C GLU A 120 1.36 -12.36 19.02
N LEU A 121 1.52 -11.09 18.65
CA LEU A 121 2.49 -10.17 19.28
C LEU A 121 1.93 -9.37 20.46
N LEU A 122 0.61 -9.45 20.72
CA LEU A 122 -0.14 -8.67 21.72
C LEU A 122 -0.41 -9.49 22.99
#